data_AF-A0A1G7E546-F1
#
_entry.id   AF-A0A1G7E546-F1
#
_cell.length_a   1.000
_cell.length_b   1.000
_cell.length_c   1.000
_cell.angle_alpha   90.00
_cell.angle_beta   90.00
_cell.angle_gamma   90.00
#
_symmetry.space_group_name_H-M   'P 1'
#
loop_
_entity.id
_entity.type
_entity.pdbx_description
1 polymer ?
#
loop_
_entity_poly.entity_id
_entity_poly.type
_entity_poly.pdbx_seq_one_letter_code
_entity_poly.pdbx_strand_id
1 'polypeptide(L)'
;MKYMAYVEKTNKLIEEEVTININGVVFTGFSTVCPYKIEEGKNYPVILDITVFDSIEINDGIDGVKNLKRIDNSFEYRISGILNRGFIDAGIIITDEDEIFPEHSEYFNKHVEIEVDRINIEFLKED
;
A
#
# COMPACT_ATOMS: atom_id res chain seq x y z
N MET A 1 7.05 3.37 -6.86
CA MET A 1 7.81 4.44 -6.16
C MET A 1 8.71 3.78 -5.11
N LYS A 2 9.95 4.24 -4.89
CA LYS A 2 10.84 3.68 -3.86
C LYS A 2 10.77 4.50 -2.57
N TYR A 3 10.58 3.83 -1.44
CA TYR A 3 10.58 4.43 -0.10
C TYR A 3 11.69 3.85 0.76
N MET A 4 12.09 4.59 1.81
CA MET A 4 12.73 4.02 2.98
C MET A 4 11.67 3.83 4.05
N ALA A 5 11.41 2.58 4.41
CA ALA A 5 10.38 2.20 5.37
C ALA A 5 11.02 1.74 6.68
N TYR A 6 10.57 2.32 7.79
CA TYR A 6 10.93 1.85 9.13
C TYR A 6 10.05 0.66 9.49
N VAL A 7 10.64 -0.48 9.85
CA VAL A 7 9.90 -1.67 10.28
C VAL A 7 9.51 -1.50 11.74
N GLU A 8 8.24 -1.25 11.98
CA GLU A 8 7.71 -1.11 13.34
C GLU A 8 7.47 -2.46 14.01
N LYS A 9 6.99 -3.44 13.23
CA LYS A 9 6.62 -4.75 13.77
C LYS A 9 6.67 -5.84 12.71
N THR A 10 7.17 -7.01 13.11
CA THR A 10 7.03 -8.25 12.34
C THR A 10 6.09 -9.21 13.05
N ASN A 11 5.41 -10.08 12.31
CA ASN A 11 4.56 -11.11 12.91
C ASN A 11 5.33 -12.44 13.03
N LYS A 12 5.25 -13.06 14.21
CA LYS A 12 5.95 -14.33 14.51
C LYS A 12 5.25 -15.57 13.96
N LEU A 13 3.98 -15.44 13.59
CA LEU A 13 3.14 -16.51 13.08
C LEU A 13 3.01 -16.46 11.55
N ILE A 14 3.09 -15.26 10.97
CA ILE A 14 2.98 -15.01 9.54
C ILE A 14 4.15 -14.12 9.15
N GLU A 15 5.20 -14.70 8.56
CA GLU A 15 6.44 -13.98 8.25
C GLU A 15 6.20 -12.80 7.28
N GLU A 16 5.21 -12.96 6.41
CA GLU A 16 4.83 -11.97 5.40
C GLU A 16 4.07 -10.78 6.00
N GLU A 17 3.50 -10.88 7.19
CA GLU A 17 2.79 -9.75 7.81
C GLU A 17 3.79 -8.79 8.47
N VAL A 18 3.93 -7.59 7.90
CA VAL A 18 4.89 -6.58 8.36
C VAL A 18 4.19 -5.24 8.50
N THR A 19 4.40 -4.57 9.64
CA THR A 19 3.97 -3.19 9.87
C THR A 19 5.14 -2.25 9.65
N ILE A 20 4.94 -1.29 8.75
CA ILE A 20 5.96 -0.30 8.39
C ILE A 20 5.45 1.12 8.56
N ASN A 21 6.40 2.04 8.70
CA ASN A 21 6.18 3.47 8.77
C ASN A 21 6.95 4.17 7.64
N ILE A 22 6.23 4.90 6.81
CA ILE A 22 6.78 5.73 5.74
C ILE A 22 6.27 7.16 5.95
N ASN A 23 7.16 8.08 6.26
CA ASN A 23 6.84 9.50 6.45
C ASN A 23 5.70 9.77 7.46
N GLY A 24 5.57 8.93 8.49
CA GLY A 24 4.51 9.03 9.50
C GLY A 24 3.23 8.27 9.16
N VAL A 25 3.12 7.68 7.97
CA VAL A 25 2.03 6.78 7.60
C VAL A 25 2.40 5.36 8.05
N VAL A 26 1.66 4.86 9.04
CA VAL A 26 1.85 3.52 9.60
C VAL A 26 0.77 2.58 9.09
N PHE A 27 1.17 1.45 8.50
CA PHE A 27 0.25 0.44 8.02
C PHE A 27 0.90 -0.95 8.03
N THR A 28 0.06 -1.98 8.08
CA THR A 28 0.47 -3.38 7.93
C THR A 28 0.24 -3.83 6.50
N GLY A 29 1.27 -4.32 5.83
CA GLY A 29 1.18 -4.88 4.48
C GLY A 29 1.66 -6.33 4.41
N PHE A 30 1.68 -6.86 3.20
CA PHE A 30 2.11 -8.22 2.89
C PHE A 30 3.47 -8.19 2.20
N SER A 31 4.50 -8.75 2.83
CA SER A 31 5.87 -8.80 2.32
C SER A 31 6.01 -9.87 1.22
N THR A 32 5.63 -9.54 -0.01
CA THR A 32 5.64 -10.44 -1.18
C THR A 32 7.04 -10.90 -1.56
N VAL A 33 8.03 -10.02 -1.43
CA VAL A 33 9.44 -10.29 -1.76
C VAL A 33 10.31 -9.77 -0.62
N CYS A 34 11.08 -10.67 0.00
CA CYS A 34 11.98 -10.35 1.10
C CYS A 34 13.31 -11.11 0.94
N PRO A 35 14.34 -10.48 0.35
CA PRO A 35 15.58 -11.18 0.01
C PRO A 35 16.53 -11.41 1.20
N TYR A 36 16.19 -10.87 2.36
CA TYR A 36 16.98 -10.94 3.59
C TYR A 36 16.06 -10.87 4.80
N LYS A 37 16.59 -11.23 5.97
CA LYS A 37 15.84 -11.08 7.22
C LYS A 37 15.70 -9.61 7.60
N ILE A 38 14.47 -9.15 7.76
CA ILE A 38 14.17 -7.82 8.30
C ILE A 38 14.12 -7.85 9.83
N GLU A 39 14.46 -6.72 10.46
CA GLU A 39 14.45 -6.53 11.90
C GLU A 39 13.60 -5.32 12.28
N GLU A 40 12.79 -5.48 13.33
CA GLU A 40 12.07 -4.36 13.95
C GLU A 40 13.09 -3.29 14.39
N GLY A 41 12.75 -2.03 14.15
CA GLY A 41 13.60 -0.90 14.51
C GLY A 41 14.61 -0.47 13.45
N LYS A 42 14.62 -1.10 12.26
CA LYS A 42 15.51 -0.73 11.14
C LYS A 42 14.73 -0.16 9.96
N ASN A 43 15.44 0.54 9.08
CA ASN A 43 14.89 1.10 7.85
C ASN A 43 15.36 0.28 6.65
N TYR A 44 14.45 0.04 5.70
CA TYR A 44 14.75 -0.72 4.50
C TYR A 44 14.14 -0.07 3.27
N PRO A 45 14.78 -0.18 2.09
CA PRO A 45 14.21 0.28 0.85
C PRO A 45 13.06 -0.62 0.41
N VAL A 46 11.90 -0.03 0.10
CA VAL A 46 10.71 -0.78 -0.35
C VAL A 46 10.03 -0.16 -1.56
N ILE A 47 9.27 -0.98 -2.29
CA ILE A 47 8.24 -0.56 -3.24
C ILE A 47 6.89 -1.06 -2.72
N LEU A 48 5.82 -0.31 -3.02
CA LEU A 48 4.46 -0.62 -2.63
C LEU A 48 3.58 -0.73 -3.85
N ASP A 49 2.79 -1.79 -3.91
CA ASP A 49 1.71 -1.99 -4.86
C ASP A 49 0.45 -2.51 -4.16
N ILE A 50 -0.63 -2.65 -4.92
CA ILE A 50 -1.89 -3.24 -4.44
C ILE A 50 -2.17 -4.56 -5.15
N THR A 51 -2.92 -5.44 -4.49
CA THR A 51 -3.61 -6.55 -5.16
C THR A 51 -5.10 -6.43 -4.94
N VAL A 52 -5.85 -6.67 -6.02
CA VAL A 52 -7.30 -6.87 -6.02
C VAL A 52 -7.58 -8.23 -6.66
N PHE A 53 -8.34 -9.10 -5.99
CA PHE A 53 -8.63 -10.46 -6.47
C PHE A 53 -9.79 -10.51 -7.45
N ASP A 54 -10.83 -9.72 -7.19
CA ASP A 54 -12.03 -9.65 -8.00
C ASP A 54 -12.05 -8.31 -8.76
N SER A 55 -13.11 -7.51 -8.61
CA SER A 55 -13.21 -6.17 -9.17
C SER A 55 -12.90 -5.12 -8.13
N ILE A 56 -12.19 -4.06 -8.53
CA ILE A 56 -11.99 -2.91 -7.66
C ILE A 56 -13.28 -2.10 -7.53
N GLU A 57 -13.66 -1.77 -6.30
CA GLU A 57 -14.70 -0.79 -6.04
C GLU A 57 -14.06 0.58 -5.83
N ILE A 58 -14.46 1.57 -6.65
CA ILE A 58 -13.98 2.95 -6.59
C ILE A 58 -15.17 3.86 -6.37
N ASN A 59 -15.12 4.64 -5.29
CA ASN A 59 -16.14 5.64 -4.94
C ASN A 59 -15.54 7.05 -4.97
N ASP A 60 -16.39 8.06 -5.15
CA ASP A 60 -16.00 9.46 -4.96
C ASP A 60 -15.49 9.68 -3.54
N GLY A 61 -14.31 10.27 -3.42
CA GLY A 61 -13.66 10.55 -2.15
C GLY A 61 -14.03 11.92 -1.58
N ILE A 62 -13.62 12.14 -0.34
CA ILE A 62 -13.74 13.45 0.32
C ILE A 62 -12.50 14.28 -0.02
N ASP A 63 -12.71 15.51 -0.49
CA ASP A 63 -11.61 16.41 -0.85
C ASP A 63 -10.62 16.62 0.30
N GLY A 64 -9.33 16.45 -0.01
CA GLY A 64 -8.23 16.61 0.93
C GLY A 64 -8.04 15.43 1.89
N VAL A 65 -8.90 14.41 1.86
CA VAL A 65 -8.75 13.22 2.70
C VAL A 65 -7.79 12.23 2.04
N LYS A 66 -6.74 11.89 2.79
CA LYS A 66 -5.74 10.87 2.44
C LYS A 66 -5.53 9.96 3.64
N ASN A 67 -5.79 8.67 3.52
CA ASN A 67 -5.62 7.72 4.60
C ASN A 67 -5.50 6.28 4.12
N LEU A 68 -4.96 5.43 4.98
CA LEU A 68 -5.01 3.98 4.87
C LEU A 68 -5.75 3.45 6.10
N LYS A 69 -6.90 2.81 5.88
CA LYS A 69 -7.68 2.20 6.96
C LYS A 69 -7.78 0.70 6.74
N ARG A 70 -7.05 -0.06 7.57
CA ARG A 70 -7.14 -1.52 7.60
C ARG A 70 -8.57 -1.94 7.97
N ILE A 71 -9.10 -2.93 7.28
CA ILE A 71 -10.44 -3.48 7.52
C ILE A 71 -10.27 -4.70 8.44
N ASP A 72 -10.89 -4.62 9.62
CA ASP A 72 -10.84 -5.65 10.66
C ASP A 72 -9.41 -6.16 10.96
N ASN A 73 -9.24 -7.48 11.04
CA ASN A 73 -7.95 -8.14 11.24
C ASN A 73 -7.54 -8.93 9.97
N SER A 74 -7.88 -8.41 8.79
CA SER A 74 -7.50 -8.96 7.48
C SER A 74 -6.33 -8.16 6.87
N PHE A 75 -5.97 -8.40 5.61
CA PHE A 75 -5.03 -7.54 4.87
C PHE A 75 -5.72 -6.46 4.03
N GLU A 76 -7.06 -6.42 4.07
CA GLU A 76 -7.85 -5.51 3.26
C GLU A 76 -7.71 -4.08 3.77
N TYR A 77 -7.72 -3.14 2.83
CA TYR A 77 -7.66 -1.72 3.14
C TYR A 77 -8.72 -0.96 2.37
N ARG A 78 -9.30 0.01 3.09
CA ARG A 78 -9.93 1.17 2.48
C ARG A 78 -8.86 2.26 2.36
N ILE A 79 -8.60 2.70 1.13
CA ILE A 79 -7.57 3.69 0.79
C ILE A 79 -8.28 4.92 0.26
N SER A 80 -8.12 6.05 0.96
CA SER A 80 -8.55 7.35 0.44
C SER A 80 -7.35 8.10 -0.12
N GLY A 81 -7.46 8.63 -1.34
CA GLY A 81 -6.35 9.32 -2.00
C GLY A 81 -6.71 9.94 -3.33
N ILE A 82 -5.72 10.47 -4.03
CA ILE A 82 -5.90 11.00 -5.39
C ILE A 82 -5.52 9.91 -6.38
N LEU A 83 -6.48 9.45 -7.19
CA LEU A 83 -6.23 8.41 -8.19
C LEU A 83 -5.54 9.00 -9.41
N ASN A 84 -4.50 8.31 -9.88
CA ASN A 84 -3.78 8.61 -11.10
C ASN A 84 -3.68 7.34 -11.95
N ARG A 85 -3.21 7.48 -13.19
CA ARG A 85 -3.22 6.40 -14.19
C ARG A 85 -2.57 5.08 -13.76
N GLY A 86 -1.59 5.10 -12.85
CA GLY A 86 -0.91 3.88 -12.39
C GLY A 86 -0.51 3.92 -10.92
N PHE A 87 -1.12 4.83 -10.15
CA PHE A 87 -0.89 4.91 -8.70
C PHE A 87 -2.02 5.67 -8.02
N ILE A 88 -2.14 5.47 -6.70
CA ILE A 88 -2.94 6.31 -5.82
C ILE A 88 -2.02 7.06 -4.84
N ASP A 89 -2.28 8.35 -4.67
CA ASP A 89 -1.60 9.17 -3.66
C ASP A 89 -2.47 9.28 -2.41
N ALA A 90 -2.18 8.43 -1.43
CA ALA A 90 -2.83 8.37 -0.12
C ALA A 90 -1.98 9.01 1.00
N GLY A 91 -1.10 9.94 0.65
CA GLY A 91 -0.05 10.49 1.55
C GLY A 91 1.27 9.74 1.41
N ILE A 92 1.19 8.52 0.87
CA ILE A 92 2.25 7.77 0.21
C ILE A 92 1.72 7.31 -1.16
N ILE A 93 2.62 7.08 -2.10
CA ILE A 93 2.32 6.60 -3.45
C ILE A 93 2.33 5.08 -3.44
N ILE A 94 1.21 4.47 -3.78
CA ILE A 94 1.09 3.02 -3.95
C ILE A 94 0.81 2.77 -5.44
N THR A 95 1.64 1.96 -6.10
CA THR A 95 1.52 1.70 -7.54
C THR A 95 0.50 0.62 -7.82
N ASP A 96 0.02 0.62 -9.06
CA ASP A 96 -0.85 -0.40 -9.61
C ASP A 96 -0.07 -1.16 -10.68
N GLU A 97 0.60 -2.24 -10.26
CA GLU A 97 1.42 -3.07 -11.14
C GLU A 97 0.56 -3.99 -12.03
N ASP A 98 -0.68 -4.28 -11.60
CA ASP A 98 -1.64 -5.13 -12.34
C ASP A 98 -2.44 -4.34 -13.39
N GLU A 99 -2.16 -3.04 -13.57
CA GLU A 99 -2.82 -2.13 -14.52
C GLU A 99 -4.36 -2.08 -14.39
N ILE A 100 -4.87 -2.11 -13.15
CA ILE A 100 -6.30 -1.99 -12.82
C ILE A 100 -6.82 -0.55 -13.02
N PHE A 101 -6.09 0.47 -12.57
CA PHE A 101 -6.51 1.88 -12.60
C PHE A 101 -6.72 2.48 -13.99
N PRO A 102 -5.96 2.12 -15.05
CA PRO A 102 -6.23 2.54 -16.42
C PRO A 102 -7.67 2.34 -16.89
N GLU A 103 -8.39 1.33 -16.38
CA GLU A 103 -9.79 1.04 -16.75
C GLU A 103 -10.79 2.04 -16.13
N HIS A 104 -10.35 2.85 -15.16
CA HIS A 104 -11.17 3.75 -14.36
C HIS A 104 -10.79 5.22 -14.54
N SER A 105 -10.50 5.60 -15.78
CA SER A 105 -9.99 6.94 -16.14
C SER A 105 -10.90 8.11 -15.74
N GLU A 106 -12.19 7.87 -15.55
CA GLU A 106 -13.18 8.83 -15.07
C GLU A 106 -12.88 9.35 -13.65
N TYR A 107 -12.04 8.65 -12.90
CA TYR A 107 -11.61 9.01 -11.54
C TYR A 107 -10.25 9.70 -11.46
N PHE A 108 -9.53 9.85 -12.58
CA PHE A 108 -8.19 10.43 -12.55
C PHE A 108 -8.17 11.88 -12.08
N ASN A 109 -7.18 12.20 -11.25
CA ASN A 109 -6.98 13.47 -10.56
C ASN A 109 -8.12 13.87 -9.60
N LYS A 110 -9.00 12.93 -9.25
CA LYS A 110 -10.04 13.13 -8.24
C LYS A 110 -9.63 12.47 -6.92
N HIS A 111 -10.18 12.98 -5.82
CA HIS A 111 -10.19 12.23 -4.58
C HIS A 111 -11.14 11.05 -4.74
N VAL A 112 -10.65 9.87 -4.36
CA VAL A 112 -11.41 8.62 -4.38
C VAL A 112 -11.25 7.89 -3.06
N GLU A 113 -12.13 6.92 -2.86
CA GLU A 113 -11.96 5.86 -1.90
C GLU A 113 -12.02 4.52 -2.64
N ILE A 114 -11.00 3.69 -2.45
CA ILE A 114 -10.92 2.35 -3.03
C ILE A 114 -10.81 1.30 -1.93
N GLU A 115 -11.35 0.12 -2.19
CA GLU A 115 -11.11 -1.07 -1.36
C GLU A 115 -10.21 -2.04 -2.12
N VAL A 116 -9.15 -2.48 -1.45
CA VAL A 116 -8.16 -3.42 -2.00
C VAL A 116 -7.97 -4.59 -1.04
N ASP A 117 -7.68 -5.76 -1.58
CA ASP A 117 -7.47 -6.96 -0.77
C ASP A 117 -6.19 -6.88 0.04
N ARG A 118 -5.14 -6.29 -0.54
CA ARG A 118 -3.79 -6.24 0.05
C ARG A 118 -3.01 -5.02 -0.42
N ILE A 119 -2.21 -4.47 0.49
CA ILE A 119 -1.06 -3.62 0.13
C ILE A 119 0.19 -4.49 0.23
N ASN A 120 0.89 -4.65 -0.89
CA ASN A 120 2.12 -5.42 -0.97
C ASN A 120 3.33 -4.55 -0.63
N ILE A 121 4.33 -5.17 -0.03
CA ILE A 121 5.60 -4.55 0.32
C ILE A 121 6.71 -5.41 -0.27
N GLU A 122 7.39 -4.89 -1.29
CA GLU A 122 8.60 -5.51 -1.82
C GLU A 122 9.83 -4.88 -1.15
N PHE A 123 10.59 -5.67 -0.39
CA PHE A 123 11.87 -5.25 0.17
C PHE A 123 12.97 -5.38 -0.89
N LEU A 124 13.60 -4.26 -1.21
CA LEU A 124 14.67 -4.21 -2.21
C LEU A 124 16.01 -4.58 -1.58
N LYS A 125 16.90 -5.22 -2.36
CA LYS A 125 18.31 -5.33 -1.99
C LYS A 125 18.96 -3.95 -2.02
N GLU A 126 19.84 -3.68 -1.06
CA GLU A 126 20.82 -2.62 -1.21
C GLU A 126 21.87 -3.12 -2.23
N ASP A 127 22.09 -2.32 -3.29
CA ASP A 127 23.13 -2.60 -4.30
C ASP A 127 24.53 -2.37 -3.74
#